data_AF-A0A918X5H5-F1
#
_entry.id   AF-A0A918X5H5-F1
#
_cell.length_a   1.000
_cell.length_b   1.000
_cell.length_c   1.000
_cell.angle_alpha   90.00
_cell.angle_beta   90.00
_cell.angle_gamma   90.00
#
_symmetry.space_group_name_H-M   'P 1'
#
loop_
_entity.id
_entity.type
_entity.pdbx_description
1 polymer ?
#
loop_
_entity_poly.entity_id
_entity_poly.type
_entity_poly.pdbx_seq_one_letter_code
_entity_poly.pdbx_strand_id
1 'polypeptide(L)'
;MINHHGGSARELVLVGELSPADLEFLHREALRVLRSGIDAANLDAYSDDDWPPAVLRSHEHALSLAREAVADGARSRRADPGMGIDIDVRDDAQFELLLDLVPHTINAEGWRGDQLVFSASDSGTSLWMVVTQGQEAELLSRLEAQGIRPTALAVQPPGR
;
A
#
# COMPACT_ATOMS: atom_id res chain seq x y z
N MET A 1 8.59 -23.84 0.14
CA MET A 1 7.28 -23.89 -0.55
C MET A 1 7.54 -23.48 -1.99
N ILE A 2 7.23 -24.32 -2.97
CA ILE A 2 7.55 -24.08 -4.39
C ILE A 2 6.32 -23.42 -5.04
N ASN A 3 6.46 -22.16 -5.46
CA ASN A 3 5.38 -21.38 -6.06
C ASN A 3 5.02 -21.92 -7.45
N HIS A 4 3.78 -22.38 -7.61
CA HIS A 4 3.26 -22.99 -8.85
C HIS A 4 2.76 -21.97 -9.89
N HIS A 5 3.28 -20.74 -9.91
CA HIS A 5 3.04 -19.75 -10.99
C HIS A 5 4.37 -19.16 -11.48
N GLY A 6 5.09 -19.92 -12.31
CA GLY A 6 5.79 -19.48 -13.53
C GLY A 6 6.76 -18.28 -13.54
N GLY A 7 7.05 -17.62 -12.43
CA GLY A 7 8.04 -16.54 -12.33
C GLY A 7 8.48 -16.39 -10.89
N SER A 8 9.79 -16.25 -10.64
CA SER A 8 10.31 -16.05 -9.29
C SER A 8 9.81 -14.70 -8.76
N ALA A 9 8.90 -14.72 -7.79
CA ALA A 9 8.53 -13.52 -7.05
C ALA A 9 9.76 -12.99 -6.29
N ARG A 10 9.87 -11.67 -6.17
CA ARG A 10 10.94 -10.98 -5.45
C ARG A 10 10.36 -10.06 -4.41
N GLU A 11 11.07 -9.96 -3.30
CA GLU A 11 10.78 -9.00 -2.23
C GLU A 11 11.58 -7.73 -2.50
N LEU A 12 10.89 -6.59 -2.56
CA LEU A 12 11.49 -5.28 -2.71
C LEU A 12 11.24 -4.45 -1.46
N VAL A 13 12.25 -3.71 -1.06
CA VAL A 13 12.19 -2.73 0.03
C VAL A 13 12.65 -1.36 -0.45
N LEU A 14 12.04 -0.32 0.10
CA LEU A 14 12.53 1.05 -0.08
C LEU A 14 13.91 1.20 0.56
N VAL A 15 14.84 1.79 -0.18
CA VAL A 15 16.19 2.12 0.29
C VAL A 15 16.60 3.51 -0.17
N GLY A 16 17.33 4.21 0.68
CA GLY A 16 17.83 5.55 0.39
C GLY A 16 16.82 6.66 0.65
N GLU A 17 17.27 7.90 0.48
CA GLU A 17 16.47 9.09 0.73
C GLU A 17 15.79 9.54 -0.57
N LEU A 18 14.46 9.53 -0.56
CA LEU A 18 13.63 10.13 -1.60
C LEU A 18 13.07 11.46 -1.11
N SER A 19 12.75 12.35 -2.04
CA SER A 19 11.93 13.51 -1.69
C SER A 19 10.52 13.04 -1.29
N PRO A 20 9.77 13.80 -0.47
CA PRO A 20 8.41 13.42 -0.09
C PRO A 20 7.50 13.16 -1.31
N ALA A 21 7.61 13.98 -2.36
CA ALA A 21 6.82 13.80 -3.58
C ALA A 21 7.18 12.52 -4.35
N ASP A 22 8.47 12.16 -4.40
CA ASP A 22 8.92 10.92 -5.05
C ASP A 22 8.49 9.69 -4.24
N LEU A 23 8.48 9.80 -2.91
CA LEU A 23 8.02 8.76 -2.00
C LEU A 23 6.52 8.50 -2.16
N GLU A 24 5.71 9.57 -2.16
CA GLU A 24 4.27 9.49 -2.45
C GLU A 24 4.01 8.83 -3.81
N PHE A 25 4.74 9.25 -4.85
CA PHE A 25 4.62 8.67 -6.18
C PHE A 25 4.96 7.18 -6.18
N LEU A 26 6.06 6.79 -5.53
CA LEU A 26 6.51 5.40 -5.47
C LEU A 26 5.48 4.50 -4.78
N HIS A 27 4.94 4.92 -3.63
CA HIS A 27 3.88 4.17 -2.92
C HIS A 27 2.65 3.94 -3.79
N ARG A 28 2.20 5.00 -4.47
CA ARG A 28 1.05 4.93 -5.37
C ARG A 28 1.29 3.97 -6.51
N GLU A 29 2.44 4.06 -7.17
CA GLU A 29 2.76 3.19 -8.30
C GLU A 29 2.98 1.74 -7.88
N ALA A 30 3.58 1.49 -6.71
CA ALA A 30 3.69 0.16 -6.14
C ALA A 30 2.32 -0.50 -5.97
N LEU A 31 1.35 0.20 -5.38
CA LEU A 31 -0.02 -0.29 -5.27
C LEU A 31 -0.70 -0.48 -6.63
N ARG A 32 -0.53 0.45 -7.57
CA ARG A 32 -1.12 0.35 -8.91
C ARG A 32 -0.67 -0.92 -9.64
N VAL A 33 0.62 -1.28 -9.58
CA VAL A 33 1.12 -2.51 -10.22
C VAL A 33 0.72 -3.79 -9.48
N LEU A 34 0.47 -3.70 -8.16
CA LEU A 34 0.06 -4.83 -7.33
C LEU A 34 -1.44 -5.07 -7.32
N ARG A 35 -2.26 -4.08 -7.67
CA ARG A 35 -3.73 -4.08 -7.54
C ARG A 35 -4.39 -5.38 -7.98
N SER A 36 -4.03 -5.90 -9.15
CA SER A 36 -4.63 -7.11 -9.73
C SER A 36 -4.36 -8.39 -8.94
N GLY A 37 -3.36 -8.38 -8.06
CA GLY A 37 -2.96 -9.51 -7.23
C GLY A 37 -3.23 -9.32 -5.75
N ILE A 38 -3.95 -8.27 -5.35
CA ILE A 38 -4.40 -8.05 -3.97
C ILE A 38 -5.87 -8.50 -3.86
N ASP A 39 -6.16 -9.36 -2.90
CA ASP A 39 -7.50 -9.86 -2.58
C ASP A 39 -8.16 -9.06 -1.46
N ALA A 40 -7.37 -8.57 -0.51
CA ALA A 40 -7.82 -7.75 0.60
C ALA A 40 -6.76 -6.69 0.93
N ALA A 41 -7.19 -5.48 1.27
CA ALA A 41 -6.31 -4.44 1.78
C ALA A 41 -6.90 -3.81 3.04
N ASN A 42 -6.04 -3.34 3.92
CA ASN A 42 -6.44 -2.58 5.08
C ASN A 42 -5.47 -1.42 5.31
N LEU A 43 -5.94 -0.37 5.99
CA LEU A 43 -5.10 0.74 6.41
C LEU A 43 -5.54 1.30 7.76
N ASP A 44 -4.60 1.92 8.46
CA ASP A 44 -4.86 2.74 9.63
C ASP A 44 -5.09 4.20 9.18
N ALA A 45 -6.19 4.83 9.60
CA ALA A 45 -6.44 6.25 9.40
C ALA A 45 -5.67 7.12 10.43
N TYR A 46 -4.45 6.70 10.77
CA TYR A 46 -3.51 7.36 11.68
C TYR A 46 -2.22 7.68 10.95
N SER A 47 -1.60 8.80 11.32
CA SER A 47 -0.36 9.33 10.76
C SER A 47 0.47 9.87 11.93
N ASP A 48 1.80 9.76 11.87
CA ASP A 48 2.69 10.41 12.83
C ASP A 48 2.76 11.93 12.58
N ASP A 49 2.55 12.35 11.33
CA ASP A 49 2.52 13.73 10.88
C ASP A 49 1.10 14.25 10.63
N ASP A 50 0.96 15.56 10.46
CA ASP A 50 -0.31 16.17 10.04
C ASP A 50 -0.69 15.70 8.62
N TRP A 51 -1.96 15.31 8.45
CA TRP A 51 -2.49 14.93 7.14
C TRP A 51 -2.42 16.09 6.15
N PRO A 52 -1.85 15.90 4.95
CA PRO A 52 -1.85 16.92 3.91
C PRO A 52 -3.28 17.33 3.53
N PRO A 53 -3.56 18.64 3.28
CA PRO A 53 -4.90 19.09 2.90
C PRO A 53 -5.49 18.36 1.68
N ALA A 54 -4.63 17.91 0.76
CA ALA A 54 -5.03 17.19 -0.44
C ALA A 54 -5.67 15.83 -0.15
N VAL A 55 -5.34 15.18 0.97
CA VAL A 55 -5.79 13.81 1.28
C VAL A 55 -6.87 13.76 2.37
N LEU A 56 -7.24 14.91 2.96
CA LEU A 56 -8.24 14.99 4.04
C LEU A 56 -9.59 14.39 3.64
N ARG A 57 -10.02 14.59 2.39
CA ARG A 57 -11.28 14.00 1.90
C ARG A 57 -11.22 12.47 1.90
N SER A 58 -10.09 11.91 1.48
CA SER A 58 -9.86 10.46 1.45
C SER A 58 -9.77 9.91 2.89
N HIS A 59 -9.16 10.66 3.81
CA HIS A 59 -9.11 10.32 5.24
C HIS A 59 -10.51 10.29 5.88
N GLU A 60 -11.31 11.34 5.67
CA GLU A 60 -12.69 11.40 6.16
C GLU A 60 -13.55 10.26 5.59
N HIS A 61 -13.34 9.93 4.31
CA HIS A 61 -14.04 8.85 3.64
C HIS A 61 -13.64 7.48 4.21
N ALA A 62 -12.37 7.25 4.55
CA ALA A 62 -11.91 6.02 5.18
C ALA A 62 -12.62 5.80 6.53
N LEU A 63 -12.70 6.86 7.33
CA LEU A 63 -13.44 6.83 8.59
C LEU A 63 -14.95 6.60 8.38
N SER A 64 -15.51 7.00 7.24
CA SER A 64 -16.90 6.68 6.88
C SER A 64 -17.08 5.20 6.59
N LEU A 65 -16.19 4.60 5.79
CA LEU A 65 -16.20 3.16 5.51
C LEU A 65 -16.15 2.35 6.81
N ALA A 66 -15.31 2.75 7.77
CA ALA A 66 -15.25 2.11 9.08
C ALA A 66 -16.58 2.18 9.85
N ARG A 67 -17.27 3.32 9.80
CA ARG A 67 -18.60 3.50 10.44
C ARG A 67 -19.69 2.70 9.74
N GLU A 68 -19.67 2.66 8.41
CA GLU A 68 -20.60 1.89 7.59
C GLU A 68 -20.44 0.39 7.85
N ALA A 69 -19.20 -0.12 7.86
CA ALA A 69 -18.91 -1.50 8.23
C ALA A 69 -19.42 -1.87 9.64
N VAL A 70 -19.40 -0.92 10.58
CA VAL A 70 -20.01 -1.11 11.92
C VAL A 70 -21.54 -1.14 11.86
N ALA A 71 -22.15 -0.29 11.04
CA ALA A 71 -23.60 -0.25 10.86
C ALA A 71 -24.12 -1.53 10.21
N ASP A 72 -23.38 -2.06 9.23
CA ASP A 72 -23.71 -3.28 8.49
C ASP A 72 -23.30 -4.57 9.22
N GLY A 73 -22.60 -4.45 10.36
CA GLY A 73 -22.19 -5.56 11.21
C GLY A 73 -20.95 -6.31 10.73
N ALA A 74 -20.30 -5.87 9.65
CA ALA A 74 -19.01 -6.38 9.18
C ALA A 74 -17.88 -6.05 10.17
N ARG A 75 -18.01 -4.96 10.93
CA ARG A 75 -17.04 -4.51 11.93
C ARG A 75 -17.66 -4.40 13.32
N SER A 76 -16.89 -4.77 14.34
CA SER A 76 -17.32 -4.64 15.74
C SER A 76 -17.45 -3.17 16.15
N ARG A 77 -18.53 -2.82 16.87
CA ARG A 77 -18.70 -1.49 17.49
C ARG A 77 -17.62 -1.13 18.51
N ARG A 78 -16.87 -2.11 19.00
CA ARG A 78 -15.76 -1.93 19.95
C ARG A 78 -14.40 -1.81 19.26
N ALA A 79 -14.34 -2.06 17.95
CA ALA A 79 -13.12 -1.85 17.20
C ALA A 79 -12.76 -0.38 17.22
N ASP A 80 -11.46 -0.10 17.22
CA ASP A 80 -10.96 1.26 17.05
C ASP A 80 -11.49 1.85 15.72
N PRO A 81 -11.97 3.10 15.68
CA PRO A 81 -12.59 3.67 14.48
C PRO A 81 -11.59 3.98 13.36
N GLY A 82 -10.30 4.11 13.68
CA GLY A 82 -9.25 4.47 12.74
C GLY A 82 -8.35 3.30 12.33
N MET A 83 -8.19 2.24 13.14
CA MET A 83 -7.27 1.14 12.80
C MET A 83 -7.88 0.09 11.86
N GLY A 84 -7.09 -0.50 10.97
CA GLY A 84 -7.41 -1.69 10.19
C GLY A 84 -8.73 -1.55 9.44
N ILE A 85 -8.90 -0.44 8.74
CA ILE A 85 -10.07 -0.16 7.91
C ILE A 85 -9.93 -0.97 6.63
N ASP A 86 -10.88 -1.87 6.37
CA ASP A 86 -10.89 -2.69 5.18
C ASP A 86 -11.17 -1.84 3.93
N ILE A 87 -10.37 -2.05 2.89
CA ILE A 87 -10.46 -1.39 1.59
C ILE A 87 -10.69 -2.45 0.51
N ASP A 88 -11.79 -2.30 -0.23
CA ASP A 88 -12.02 -3.09 -1.45
C ASP A 88 -11.18 -2.52 -2.60
N VAL A 89 -10.06 -3.15 -2.90
CA VAL A 89 -9.16 -2.75 -4.00
C VAL A 89 -9.79 -2.92 -5.40
N ARG A 90 -10.91 -3.64 -5.52
CA ARG A 90 -11.63 -3.81 -6.78
C ARG A 90 -12.59 -2.66 -7.04
N ASP A 91 -13.00 -1.94 -6.00
CA ASP A 91 -13.71 -0.68 -6.11
C ASP A 91 -12.71 0.45 -6.44
N ASP A 92 -12.92 1.15 -7.55
CA ASP A 92 -12.00 2.22 -7.98
C ASP A 92 -11.94 3.39 -7.00
N ALA A 93 -13.05 3.73 -6.32
CA ALA A 93 -13.09 4.85 -5.40
C ALA A 93 -12.40 4.52 -4.08
N GLN A 94 -12.59 3.31 -3.56
CA GLN A 94 -11.86 2.86 -2.37
C GLN A 94 -10.37 2.64 -2.68
N PHE A 95 -10.04 2.16 -3.88
CA PHE A 95 -8.64 2.01 -4.28
C PHE A 95 -7.93 3.37 -4.43
N GLU A 96 -8.54 4.39 -5.02
CA GLU A 96 -7.94 5.73 -5.06
C GLU A 96 -7.78 6.34 -3.66
N LEU A 97 -8.69 6.06 -2.73
CA LEU A 97 -8.51 6.41 -1.32
C LEU A 97 -7.28 5.74 -0.70
N LEU A 98 -7.08 4.45 -0.96
CA LEU A 98 -5.88 3.73 -0.50
C LEU A 98 -4.62 4.38 -1.06
N LEU A 99 -4.59 4.72 -2.35
CA LEU A 99 -3.47 5.42 -3.00
C LEU A 99 -3.19 6.81 -2.40
N ASP A 100 -4.23 7.52 -1.97
CA ASP A 100 -4.08 8.82 -1.33
C ASP A 100 -3.47 8.71 0.07
N LEU A 101 -3.86 7.71 0.86
CA LEU A 101 -3.54 7.63 2.29
C LEU A 101 -2.27 6.85 2.62
N VAL A 102 -1.93 5.85 1.81
CA VAL A 102 -0.77 4.97 2.03
C VAL A 102 0.55 5.72 2.26
N PRO A 103 0.88 6.80 1.53
CA PRO A 103 2.12 7.54 1.78
C PRO A 103 2.17 8.28 3.12
N HIS A 104 1.06 8.36 3.84
CA HIS A 104 0.93 9.19 5.04
C HIS A 104 0.49 8.40 6.26
N THR A 105 0.06 7.15 6.10
CA THR A 105 -0.40 6.33 7.23
C THR A 105 0.74 5.63 7.94
N ILE A 106 0.57 5.43 9.25
CA ILE A 106 1.46 4.59 10.07
C ILE A 106 1.43 3.11 9.64
N ASN A 107 0.36 2.65 8.99
CA ASN A 107 0.24 1.26 8.55
C ASN A 107 -0.79 1.09 7.42
N ALA A 108 -0.38 0.42 6.35
CA ALA A 108 -1.26 -0.11 5.31
C ALA A 108 -0.72 -1.42 4.75
N GLU A 109 -1.62 -2.37 4.52
CA GLU A 109 -1.27 -3.71 4.07
C GLU A 109 -2.13 -4.15 2.90
N GLY A 110 -1.53 -4.95 2.00
CA GLY A 110 -2.21 -5.64 0.92
C GLY A 110 -1.90 -7.14 0.97
N TRP A 111 -2.93 -7.96 0.83
CA TRP A 111 -2.89 -9.40 1.03
C TRP A 111 -3.39 -10.16 -0.21
N ARG A 112 -2.76 -11.31 -0.50
CA ARG A 112 -3.21 -12.30 -1.49
C ARG A 112 -3.48 -13.62 -0.77
N GLY A 113 -4.74 -14.00 -0.62
CA GLY A 113 -5.14 -14.99 0.39
C GLY A 113 -4.54 -14.64 1.76
N ASP A 114 -3.79 -15.57 2.35
CA ASP A 114 -3.13 -15.38 3.65
C ASP A 114 -1.69 -14.81 3.55
N GLN A 115 -1.26 -14.40 2.35
CA GLN A 115 0.08 -13.88 2.11
C GLN A 115 0.09 -12.36 2.03
N LEU A 116 0.86 -11.70 2.90
CA LEU A 116 1.18 -10.27 2.78
C LEU A 116 2.01 -10.05 1.50
N VAL A 117 1.56 -9.13 0.65
CA VAL A 117 2.23 -8.79 -0.63
C VAL A 117 2.58 -7.31 -0.74
N PHE A 118 2.04 -6.48 0.15
CA PHE A 118 2.33 -5.06 0.27
C PHE A 118 2.25 -4.66 1.73
N SER A 119 3.22 -3.87 2.20
CA SER A 119 3.24 -3.28 3.54
C SER A 119 3.88 -1.91 3.46
N ALA A 120 3.14 -0.88 3.84
CA ALA A 120 3.65 0.47 4.06
C ALA A 120 3.47 0.81 5.54
N SER A 121 4.48 1.42 6.14
CA SER A 121 4.44 1.82 7.55
C SER A 121 5.24 3.09 7.80
N ASP A 122 5.27 3.54 9.05
CA ASP A 122 6.08 4.67 9.52
C ASP A 122 5.81 5.95 8.71
N SER A 123 4.51 6.24 8.52
CA SER A 123 4.04 7.41 7.76
C SER A 123 4.66 7.47 6.36
N GLY A 124 4.69 6.32 5.68
CA GLY A 124 5.20 6.16 4.33
C GLY A 124 6.71 6.03 4.19
N THR A 125 7.50 6.11 5.27
CA THR A 125 8.96 6.00 5.18
C THR A 125 9.47 4.56 5.09
N SER A 126 8.60 3.58 5.36
CA SER A 126 8.86 2.17 5.19
C SER A 126 7.94 1.58 4.12
N LEU A 127 8.52 0.84 3.18
CA LEU A 127 7.76 0.11 2.16
C LEU A 127 8.42 -1.24 1.90
N TRP A 128 7.59 -2.27 1.90
CA TRP A 128 7.91 -3.63 1.52
C TRP A 128 6.84 -4.18 0.57
N MET A 129 7.26 -4.94 -0.45
CA MET A 129 6.33 -5.56 -1.39
C MET A 129 6.88 -6.83 -2.04
N VAL A 130 5.97 -7.71 -2.45
CA VAL A 130 6.27 -8.90 -3.24
C VAL A 130 5.79 -8.69 -4.67
N VAL A 131 6.74 -8.62 -5.61
CA VAL A 131 6.46 -8.39 -7.03
C VAL A 131 6.81 -9.60 -7.88
N THR A 132 6.05 -9.81 -8.95
CA THR A 132 6.49 -10.64 -10.08
C THR A 132 7.48 -9.87 -10.95
N GLN A 133 8.24 -10.57 -11.80
CA GLN A 133 9.16 -9.91 -12.74
C GLN A 133 8.46 -8.88 -13.65
N GLY A 134 7.22 -9.15 -14.08
CA GLY A 134 6.44 -8.21 -14.88
C GLY A 134 6.08 -6.95 -14.11
N GLN A 135 5.62 -7.10 -12.86
CA GLN A 135 5.29 -5.98 -11.98
C GLN A 135 6.53 -5.16 -11.59
N GLU A 136 7.66 -5.81 -11.34
CA GLU A 136 8.94 -5.14 -11.09
C GLU A 136 9.33 -4.27 -12.29
N ALA A 137 9.34 -4.86 -13.50
CA ALA A 137 9.70 -4.12 -14.71
C ALA A 137 8.73 -2.96 -14.99
N GLU A 138 7.44 -3.15 -14.78
CA GLU A 138 6.43 -2.11 -14.92
C GLU A 138 6.65 -0.97 -13.92
N LEU A 139 6.84 -1.29 -12.64
CA LEU A 139 7.12 -0.30 -11.60
C LEU A 139 8.37 0.52 -11.93
N LEU A 140 9.49 -0.16 -12.22
CA LEU A 140 10.74 0.50 -12.56
C LEU A 140 10.59 1.42 -13.78
N SER A 141 9.86 0.97 -14.81
CA SER A 141 9.58 1.80 -15.99
C SER A 141 8.79 3.07 -15.64
N ARG A 142 7.83 3.02 -14.70
CA ARG A 142 7.05 4.19 -14.27
C ARG A 142 7.89 5.14 -13.42
N LEU A 143 8.74 4.61 -12.54
CA LEU A 143 9.68 5.40 -11.75
C LEU A 143 10.70 6.13 -12.62
N GLU A 144 11.29 5.44 -13.60
CA GLU A 144 12.25 6.04 -14.54
C GLU A 144 11.62 7.16 -15.38
N ALA A 145 10.37 7.00 -15.81
CA ALA A 145 9.62 8.03 -16.53
C ALA A 145 9.42 9.30 -15.69
N GLN A 146 9.38 9.17 -14.36
CA GLN A 146 9.29 10.27 -13.40
C GLN A 146 10.67 10.80 -12.97
N GLY A 147 11.77 10.23 -13.49
CA GLY A 147 13.14 10.58 -13.12
C GLY A 147 13.61 10.00 -11.78
N ILE A 148 12.83 9.09 -11.19
CA ILE A 148 13.19 8.40 -9.94
C ILE A 148 14.14 7.27 -10.28
N ARG A 149 15.29 7.23 -9.60
CA ARG A 149 16.32 6.22 -9.87
C ARG A 149 15.87 4.84 -9.35
N PRO A 150 16.06 3.75 -10.14
CA PRO A 150 15.76 2.38 -9.71
C PRO A 150 16.42 1.95 -8.40
N THR A 151 17.54 2.59 -8.04
CA THR A 151 18.28 2.34 -6.79
C THR A 151 17.52 2.71 -5.53
N ALA A 152 16.34 3.34 -5.65
CA ALA A 152 15.44 3.57 -4.53
C ALA A 152 14.78 2.28 -4.00
N LEU A 153 14.83 1.19 -4.77
CA LEU A 153 14.34 -0.12 -4.37
C LEU A 153 15.51 -1.12 -4.35
N ALA A 154 15.61 -1.89 -3.27
CA ALA A 154 16.53 -3.00 -3.18
C ALA A 154 15.78 -4.32 -3.09
N VAL A 155 16.36 -5.36 -3.70
CA VAL A 155 15.90 -6.73 -3.48
C VAL A 155 16.29 -7.13 -2.07
N GLN A 156 15.30 -7.50 -1.27
CA GLN A 156 15.55 -8.08 0.03
C GLN A 156 16.14 -9.49 -0.16
N PRO A 157 17.30 -9.80 0.45
CA PRO A 157 17.83 -11.16 0.39
C PRO A 157 16.81 -12.11 1.04
N PRO A 158 16.64 -13.33 0.51
CA PRO A 158 15.81 -14.33 1.17
C PRO A 158 16.30 -14.48 2.61
N GLY A 159 15.41 -14.23 3.58
CA GLY A 159 15.72 -14.42 4.99
C GLY A 159 16.21 -15.85 5.24
N ARG A 160 17.32 -15.97 5.99
CA ARG A 160 17.90 -17.25 6.43
C ARG A 160 16.94 -18.01 7.35
#